data_AF-A0A529XRK3-F1
#
_entry.id   AF-A0A529XRK3-F1
#
_cell.length_a   1.000
_cell.length_b   1.000
_cell.length_c   1.000
_cell.angle_alpha   90.00
_cell.angle_beta   90.00
_cell.angle_gamma   90.00
#
_symmetry.space_group_name_H-M   'P 1'
#
loop_
_entity.id
_entity.type
_entity.pdbx_description
1 polymer ?
#
loop_
_entity_poly.entity_id
_entity_poly.type
_entity_poly.pdbx_seq_one_letter_code
_entity_poly.pdbx_strand_id
1 'polypeptide(L)'
;DKLAGALAKAGIDGASGAVVVTSRVSVEMVQKTAAIGASIIMAVSAPTALAIRTADTAGMTLVALVRGDDFDIFTHPERVASGVAKHVA
;
A
#
# COMPACT_ATOMS: atom_id res chain seq x y z
N ASP A 1 0.67 -11.73 5.18
CA ASP A 1 0.29 -13.10 5.62
C ASP A 1 -0.91 -13.12 6.53
N LYS A 2 -0.83 -12.72 7.81
CA LYS A 2 -2.01 -12.75 8.71
C LYS A 2 -3.20 -11.96 8.17
N LEU A 3 -2.98 -10.75 7.66
CA LEU A 3 -4.01 -9.94 7.01
C LEU A 3 -4.62 -10.68 5.80
N ALA A 4 -3.77 -11.20 4.90
CA ALA A 4 -4.19 -11.95 3.73
C ALA A 4 -5.10 -13.15 4.09
N GLY A 5 -4.70 -13.95 5.08
CA GLY A 5 -5.51 -15.06 5.57
C GLY A 5 -6.83 -14.62 6.21
N ALA A 6 -6.83 -13.51 6.93
CA ALA A 6 -8.06 -12.94 7.51
C ALA A 6 -9.04 -12.48 6.43
N LEU A 7 -8.56 -11.79 5.39
CA LEU A 7 -9.36 -11.36 4.25
C LEU A 7 -9.97 -12.55 3.52
N ALA A 8 -9.15 -13.56 3.22
CA ALA A 8 -9.61 -14.80 2.57
C ALA A 8 -10.69 -15.51 3.39
N LYS A 9 -10.49 -15.62 4.72
CA LYS A 9 -11.47 -16.23 5.63
C LYS A 9 -12.78 -15.43 5.71
N ALA A 10 -12.70 -14.10 5.62
CA ALA A 10 -13.85 -13.21 5.68
C ALA A 10 -14.54 -13.00 4.32
N GLY A 11 -13.98 -13.52 3.22
CA GLY A 11 -14.48 -13.25 1.86
C GLY A 11 -14.37 -11.77 1.46
N ILE A 12 -13.44 -11.03 2.05
CA ILE A 12 -13.22 -9.61 1.75
C ILE A 12 -12.21 -9.53 0.61
N ASP A 13 -12.60 -8.84 -0.47
CA ASP A 13 -11.71 -8.55 -1.59
C ASP A 13 -10.59 -7.59 -1.14
N GLY A 14 -9.33 -7.95 -1.38
CA GLY A 14 -8.19 -7.09 -1.06
C GLY A 14 -8.16 -5.81 -1.89
N ALA A 15 -8.82 -5.77 -3.05
CA ALA A 15 -8.97 -4.56 -3.85
C ALA A 15 -9.92 -3.52 -3.23
N SER A 16 -10.70 -3.90 -2.21
CA SER A 16 -11.66 -3.00 -1.54
C SER A 16 -11.01 -1.98 -0.58
N GLY A 17 -9.69 -2.03 -0.40
CA GLY A 17 -8.97 -1.14 0.51
C GLY A 17 -7.47 -1.04 0.22
N ALA A 18 -6.69 -0.79 1.28
CA ALA A 18 -5.24 -0.64 1.21
C ALA A 18 -4.53 -1.44 2.31
N VAL A 19 -3.31 -1.89 2.03
CA VAL A 19 -2.46 -2.56 3.03
C VAL A 19 -1.57 -1.56 3.73
N VAL A 20 -1.66 -1.47 5.06
CA VAL A 20 -0.84 -0.57 5.88
C VAL A 20 0.14 -1.37 6.72
N VAL A 21 1.41 -0.99 6.71
CA VAL A 21 2.47 -1.65 7.47
C VAL A 21 3.34 -0.65 8.22
N THR A 22 3.79 -1.05 9.41
CA THR A 22 4.72 -0.25 10.22
C THR A 22 6.18 -0.57 9.94
N SER A 23 6.46 -1.59 9.12
CA SER A 23 7.81 -1.98 8.71
C SER A 23 8.25 -1.25 7.44
N ARG A 24 9.48 -1.52 6.99
CA ARG A 24 9.91 -1.24 5.61
C ARG A 24 9.14 -2.13 4.64
N VAL A 25 9.02 -1.67 3.38
CA VAL A 25 8.46 -2.46 2.28
C VAL A 25 9.57 -3.24 1.59
N SER A 26 9.49 -4.57 1.64
CA SER A 26 10.33 -5.48 0.86
C SER A 26 9.63 -5.92 -0.43
N VAL A 27 10.38 -6.53 -1.35
CA VAL A 27 9.84 -7.15 -2.56
C VAL A 27 8.78 -8.20 -2.23
N GLU A 28 9.03 -9.04 -1.22
CA GLU A 28 8.05 -10.06 -0.81
C GLU A 28 6.75 -9.43 -0.29
N MET A 29 6.83 -8.31 0.42
CA MET A 29 5.62 -7.60 0.88
C MET A 29 4.83 -7.08 -0.31
N VAL A 30 5.50 -6.52 -1.32
CA VAL A 30 4.87 -6.06 -2.55
C VAL A 30 4.16 -7.22 -3.26
N GLN A 31 4.85 -8.35 -3.43
CA GLN A 31 4.29 -9.54 -4.09
C GLN A 31 3.10 -10.13 -3.33
N LYS A 32 3.19 -10.21 -1.99
CA LYS A 32 2.09 -10.69 -1.14
C LYS A 32 0.87 -9.78 -1.18
N THR A 33 1.09 -8.46 -1.23
CA THR A 33 0.01 -7.48 -1.37
C THR A 33 -0.66 -7.57 -2.75
N ALA A 34 0.14 -7.70 -3.82
CA ALA A 34 -0.39 -7.93 -5.16
C ALA A 34 -1.17 -9.25 -5.25
N ALA A 35 -0.69 -10.31 -4.59
CA ALA A 35 -1.34 -11.63 -4.60
C ALA A 35 -2.74 -11.64 -3.96
N ILE A 36 -3.04 -10.69 -3.06
CA ILE A 36 -4.39 -10.52 -2.51
C ILE A 36 -5.23 -9.50 -3.29
N GLY A 37 -4.74 -9.01 -4.44
CA GLY A 37 -5.45 -8.07 -5.30
C GLY A 37 -5.44 -6.62 -4.80
N ALA A 38 -4.71 -6.30 -3.72
CA ALA A 38 -4.65 -4.94 -3.22
C ALA A 38 -3.82 -4.04 -4.15
N SER A 39 -4.38 -2.88 -4.48
CA SER A 39 -3.81 -1.91 -5.41
C SER A 39 -2.92 -0.85 -4.73
N ILE A 40 -2.93 -0.80 -3.39
CA ILE A 40 -2.19 0.19 -2.58
C ILE A 40 -1.50 -0.49 -1.39
N ILE A 41 -0.22 -0.18 -1.19
CA ILE A 41 0.52 -0.46 0.04
C ILE A 41 1.10 0.83 0.62
N MET A 42 0.95 1.01 1.93
CA MET A 42 1.43 2.18 2.67
C MET A 42 2.38 1.76 3.80
N ALA A 43 3.47 2.50 3.97
CA ALA A 43 4.45 2.21 5.02
C ALA A 43 5.00 3.46 5.72
N VAL A 44 5.35 3.31 7.00
CA VAL A 44 5.97 4.40 7.79
C VAL A 44 7.48 4.53 7.56
N SER A 45 8.10 3.59 6.84
CA SER A 45 9.55 3.51 6.63
C SER A 45 9.90 3.50 5.14
N ALA A 46 11.11 3.97 4.79
CA ALA A 46 11.57 4.00 3.40
C ALA A 46 11.59 2.60 2.74
N PRO A 47 11.15 2.48 1.49
CA PRO A 47 11.25 1.25 0.70
C PRO A 47 12.66 1.10 0.11
N THR A 48 13.00 -0.09 -0.39
CA THR A 48 14.20 -0.29 -1.21
C THR A 48 13.92 0.04 -2.66
N ALA A 49 14.95 0.40 -3.44
CA ALA A 49 14.80 0.64 -4.88
C ALA A 49 14.20 -0.55 -5.64
N LEU A 50 14.53 -1.78 -5.21
CA LEU A 50 13.96 -2.97 -5.82
C LEU A 50 12.47 -3.12 -5.49
N ALA A 51 12.05 -2.85 -4.24
CA ALA A 51 10.65 -2.87 -3.86
C ALA A 51 9.83 -1.83 -4.64
N ILE A 52 10.37 -0.62 -4.84
CA ILE A 52 9.74 0.42 -5.68
C ILE A 52 9.51 -0.12 -7.11
N ARG A 53 10.55 -0.65 -7.76
CA ARG A 53 10.41 -1.22 -9.12
C ARG A 53 9.41 -2.37 -9.18
N THR A 54 9.41 -3.25 -8.17
CA THR A 54 8.43 -4.35 -8.11
C THR A 54 7.01 -3.82 -7.97
N ALA A 55 6.78 -2.80 -7.14
CA ALA A 55 5.47 -2.17 -7.00
C ALA A 55 5.03 -1.51 -8.31
N ASP A 56 5.95 -0.83 -8.99
CA ASP A 56 5.69 -0.18 -10.26
C ASP A 56 5.26 -1.18 -11.35
N THR A 57 6.03 -2.27 -11.53
CA THR A 57 5.70 -3.35 -12.48
C THR A 57 4.42 -4.09 -12.10
N ALA A 58 4.12 -4.22 -10.81
CA ALA A 58 2.87 -4.81 -10.34
C ALA A 58 1.65 -3.88 -10.52
N GLY A 59 1.85 -2.66 -11.03
CA GLY A 59 0.78 -1.67 -11.16
C GLY A 59 0.26 -1.19 -9.81
N MET A 60 1.02 -1.33 -8.72
CA MET A 60 0.58 -1.05 -7.35
C MET A 60 1.08 0.32 -6.87
N THR A 61 0.21 1.10 -6.25
CA THR A 61 0.59 2.36 -5.61
C THR A 61 1.35 2.09 -4.32
N LEU A 62 2.61 2.51 -4.26
CA LEU A 62 3.46 2.43 -3.09
C LEU A 62 3.57 3.80 -2.44
N VAL A 63 3.02 3.93 -1.24
CA VAL A 63 3.19 5.12 -0.39
C VAL A 63 4.14 4.75 0.74
N ALA A 64 5.10 5.61 1.04
CA ALA A 64 5.99 5.40 2.18
C ALA A 64 6.33 6.70 2.91
N LEU A 65 7.13 6.58 3.98
CA LEU A 65 7.50 7.70 4.85
C LEU A 65 6.28 8.41 5.46
N VAL A 66 5.18 7.67 5.67
CA VAL A 66 3.93 8.21 6.23
C VAL A 66 4.13 8.70 7.66
N ARG A 67 3.86 10.00 7.89
CA ARG A 67 4.00 10.73 9.16
C ARG A 67 2.88 11.76 9.30
N GLY A 68 1.80 11.38 9.99
CA GLY A 68 0.64 12.25 10.11
C GLY A 68 0.03 12.51 8.73
N ASP A 69 -0.01 13.77 8.33
CA ASP A 69 -0.52 14.20 7.02
C ASP A 69 0.56 14.14 5.91
N ASP A 70 1.83 13.94 6.27
CA ASP A 70 2.94 13.89 5.32
C ASP A 70 3.21 12.45 4.83
N PHE A 71 3.45 12.28 3.53
CA PHE A 71 3.83 11.01 2.91
C PHE A 71 4.41 11.22 1.52
N ASP A 72 5.17 10.23 1.04
CA ASP A 72 5.70 10.21 -0.32
C ASP A 72 5.05 9.08 -1.13
N ILE A 73 4.57 9.40 -2.33
CA ILE A 73 4.08 8.41 -3.28
C ILE A 73 5.21 8.05 -4.26
N PHE A 74 5.58 6.78 -4.31
CA PHE A 74 6.69 6.29 -5.13
C PHE A 74 6.24 5.75 -6.49
N THR A 75 5.01 5.26 -6.62
CA THR A 75 4.49 4.64 -7.84
C THR A 75 2.99 4.88 -7.96
N HIS A 76 2.47 4.96 -9.20
CA HIS A 76 1.03 5.05 -9.53
C HIS A 76 0.25 6.09 -8.68
N PRO A 77 0.66 7.38 -8.67
CA PRO A 77 0.07 8.41 -7.82
C PRO A 77 -1.36 8.80 -8.19
N GLU A 78 -1.81 8.48 -9.40
CA GLU A 78 -3.15 8.79 -9.90
C GLU A 78 -4.30 8.15 -9.10
N ARG A 79 -4.00 7.14 -8.27
CA ARG A 79 -4.98 6.53 -7.34
C ARG A 79 -5.21 7.34 -6.06
N VAL A 80 -4.35 8.31 -5.77
CA VAL A 80 -4.44 9.13 -4.56
C VAL A 80 -4.94 10.51 -4.98
N ALA A 81 -6.19 10.82 -4.61
CA ALA A 81 -6.72 12.16 -4.79
C ALA A 81 -5.99 13.12 -3.83
N SER A 82 -5.21 14.05 -4.36
CA SER A 82 -4.62 15.14 -3.58
C SER A 82 -5.69 16.20 -3.31
N GLY A 83 -6.14 16.31 -2.07
CA GLY A 83 -7.13 17.29 -1.64
C GLY A 83 -7.63 16.97 -0.24
N VAL A 84 -7.61 17.95 0.66
CA VAL A 84 -8.06 17.76 2.04
C VAL A 84 -9.59 17.72 2.06
N ALA A 85 -10.18 16.53 1.90
CA ALA A 85 -11.55 16.30 2.37
C ALA A 85 -11.49 16.12 3.90
N LYS A 86 -11.30 17.23 4.62
CA LYS A 86 -11.48 17.29 6.06
C LYS A 86 -12.98 17.12 6.32
N HIS A 87 -13.44 15.88 6.49
CA HIS A 87 -14.62 15.67 7.31
C HIS A 87 -14.17 15.77 8.76
N VAL A 88 -14.12 17.00 9.26
CA VAL A 88 -14.23 17.24 10.70
C VAL A 88 -15.71 17.04 11.00
N ALA A 89 -16.03 16.09 11.87
CA ALA A 89 -17.38 15.95 12.38
C ALA A 89 -17.83 17.24 13.11
#